data_AF-A0A2W4F342-F1
#
_entry.id   AF-A0A2W4F342-F1
#
_cell.length_a   1.000
_cell.length_b   1.000
_cell.length_c   1.000
_cell.angle_alpha   90.00
_cell.angle_beta   90.00
_cell.angle_gamma   90.00
#
_symmetry.space_group_name_H-M   'P 1'
#
loop_
_entity.id
_entity.type
_entity.pdbx_description
1 polymer ?
#
loop_
_entity_poly.entity_id
_entity_poly.type
_entity_poly.pdbx_seq_one_letter_code
_entity_poly.pdbx_strand_id
1 'polypeptide(L)' 'AILKRSNWVDPVERRNAYTAQGWSKFDDTLDPYGPEQIAQERARYGQARV' A
#
# COMPACT_ATOMS: atom_id res chain seq x y z
N ALA A 1 7.89 -14.22 17.18
CA ALA A 1 6.71 -13.83 16.38
C ALA A 1 7.05 -12.58 15.58
N ILE A 2 6.91 -12.64 14.26
CA ILE A 2 7.25 -11.56 13.30
C ILE A 2 6.46 -10.26 13.59
N LEU A 3 5.33 -10.38 14.30
CA LEU A 3 4.48 -9.26 14.72
C LEU A 3 4.96 -8.51 15.99
N LYS A 4 6.17 -8.76 16.50
CA LYS A 4 6.67 -8.10 17.74
C LYS A 4 7.52 -6.85 17.50
N ARG A 5 7.77 -6.47 16.24
CA ARG A 5 8.39 -5.19 15.86
C ARG A 5 7.38 -4.20 15.28
N SER A 6 6.08 -4.41 15.55
CA SER A 6 4.99 -3.75 14.85
C SER A 6 5.03 -2.24 15.04
N ASN A 7 5.34 -1.52 13.96
CA ASN A 7 4.82 -0.18 13.75
C ASN A 7 3.30 -0.29 13.94
N TRP A 8 2.80 0.19 15.07
CA TRP A 8 1.37 0.23 15.33
C TRP A 8 0.77 1.23 14.35
N VAL A 9 0.15 0.73 13.29
CA VAL A 9 -0.70 1.54 12.43
C VAL A 9 -2.07 1.54 13.10
N ASP A 10 -2.51 2.69 13.57
CA ASP A 10 -3.91 2.86 13.95
C ASP A 10 -4.77 2.81 12.67
N PRO A 11 -5.66 1.81 12.52
CA PRO A 11 -6.48 1.68 11.32
C PRO A 11 -7.45 2.85 11.10
N VAL A 12 -7.92 3.49 12.18
CA VAL A 12 -8.83 4.63 12.12
C VAL A 12 -8.07 5.86 11.63
N GLU A 13 -6.91 6.15 12.22
CA GLU A 13 -6.05 7.24 11.77
C GLU A 13 -5.64 7.07 10.30
N ARG A 14 -5.23 5.85 9.93
CA ARG A 14 -4.84 5.54 8.55
C ARG A 14 -5.98 5.73 7.56
N ARG A 15 -7.19 5.29 7.93
CA ARG A 15 -8.39 5.50 7.10
C ARG A 15 -8.70 6.97 6.94
N ASN A 16 -8.64 7.76 8.02
CA ASN A 16 -8.91 9.19 7.97
C ASN A 16 -7.93 9.91 7.04
N ALA A 17 -6.63 9.57 7.12
CA ALA A 17 -5.61 10.15 6.25
C ALA A 17 -5.86 9.87 4.76
N TYR A 18 -6.33 8.67 4.40
CA TYR A 18 -6.65 8.32 3.02
C TYR A 18 -7.93 9.02 2.54
N THR A 19 -8.98 9.04 3.34
CA THR A 19 -10.22 9.78 3.02
C THR A 19 -9.94 11.27 2.81
N ALA A 20 -9.09 11.88 3.63
CA ALA A 20 -8.69 13.28 3.49
C ALA A 20 -7.91 13.56 2.19
N GLN A 21 -7.23 12.55 1.64
CA GLN A 21 -6.54 12.61 0.35
C GLN A 21 -7.45 12.27 -0.85
N GLY A 22 -8.77 12.13 -0.62
CA GLY A 22 -9.75 11.83 -1.66
C GLY A 22 -9.88 10.35 -2.02
N TRP A 23 -9.21 9.45 -1.29
CA TRP A 23 -9.38 8.02 -1.47
C TRP A 23 -10.69 7.54 -0.83
N SER A 24 -11.51 6.79 -1.55
CA SER A 24 -12.83 6.33 -1.08
C SER A 24 -12.97 4.80 -1.07
N LYS A 25 -12.45 4.13 -2.10
CA LYS A 25 -12.49 2.67 -2.24
C LYS A 25 -11.39 2.17 -3.16
N PHE A 26 -11.18 0.85 -3.13
CA PHE A 26 -10.50 0.16 -4.21
C PHE A 26 -11.37 0.15 -5.46
N ASP A 27 -10.72 0.27 -6.61
CA ASP A 27 -11.34 -0.05 -7.89
C ASP A 27 -11.25 -1.56 -8.08
N ASP A 28 -12.40 -2.23 -7.96
CA ASP A 28 -12.56 -3.67 -8.10
C ASP A 28 -12.71 -4.10 -9.56
N THR A 29 -12.76 -3.15 -10.50
CA THR A 29 -12.87 -3.41 -11.95
C THR A 29 -11.50 -3.49 -12.64
N LEU A 30 -10.42 -3.12 -11.94
CA LEU A 30 -9.08 -3.18 -12.48
C LEU A 30 -8.57 -4.63 -12.56
N ASP A 31 -7.92 -4.94 -13.68
CA ASP A 31 -7.23 -6.21 -13.83
C ASP A 31 -6.11 -6.34 -12.79
N PRO A 32 -5.92 -7.54 -12.20
CA PRO A 32 -4.76 -7.82 -11.38
C PRO A 32 -3.47 -7.56 -12.15
N TYR A 33 -2.44 -7.11 -11.44
CA TYR A 33 -1.16 -6.83 -12.08
C TYR A 33 -0.52 -8.11 -12.63
N GLY A 34 -0.06 -8.03 -13.87
CA GLY A 34 0.77 -9.05 -14.50
C GLY A 34 2.20 -9.06 -13.97
N PRO A 35 3.00 -10.08 -14.34
CA PRO A 35 4.38 -10.24 -13.84
C PRO A 35 5.28 -9.01 -14.05
N GLU A 36 5.17 -8.36 -15.21
CA GLU A 36 5.99 -7.18 -15.53
C GLU A 36 5.60 -5.95 -14.70
N GLN A 37 4.30 -5.71 -14.50
CA GLN A 37 3.78 -4.62 -13.66
C GLN A 37 4.20 -4.81 -12.19
N ILE A 38 4.17 -6.05 -11.70
CA ILE A 38 4.67 -6.40 -10.37
C ILE A 38 6.17 -6.08 -10.26
N ALA A 39 6.98 -6.46 -11.26
CA ALA A 39 8.41 -6.16 -11.26
C ALA A 39 8.67 -4.64 -11.26
N GLN A 40 7.88 -3.87 -12.01
CA GLN A 40 7.96 -2.41 -12.04
C GLN A 40 7.64 -1.78 -10.68
N GLU A 41 6.55 -2.19 -10.02
CA GLU A 41 6.20 -1.68 -8.68
C GLU A 41 7.25 -2.04 -7.63
N ARG A 42 7.79 -3.26 -7.69
CA ARG A 42 8.89 -3.68 -6.82
C ARG A 42 10.14 -2.83 -7.05
N ALA A 43 10.46 -2.49 -8.30
CA ALA A 43 11.57 -1.58 -8.59
C ALA A 43 11.29 -0.18 -8.02
N ARG A 44 10.09 0.35 -8.20
CA ARG A 44 9.68 1.67 -7.69
C ARG A 44 9.88 1.82 -6.18
N TYR A 45 9.39 0.87 -5.38
CA TYR A 45 9.49 0.93 -3.92
C TYR A 45 10.77 0.30 -3.36
N GLY A 46 11.43 -0.58 -4.13
CA GLY A 46 12.71 -1.20 -3.74
C GLY A 46 13.88 -0.22 -3.78
N GLN A 47 13.83 0.81 -4.64
CA GLN A 47 14.84 1.87 -4.71
C GLN A 47 14.63 2.96 -3.63
N ALA A 48 13.43 3.08 -3.07
CA ALA A 48 13.05 4.14 -2.13
C ALA A 48 13.44 3.84 -0.66
N ARG A 49 14.24 2.81 -0.41
CA ARG A 49 14.78 2.50 0.92
C ARG A 49 16.28 2.80 0.96
N VAL A 50 16.61 4.07 1.15
CA VAL A 50 17.92 4.55 1.64
C VAL A 50 17.65 5.48 2.82
#